data_AF-A0A7S2XIK9-F1
#
_entry.id   AF-A0A7S2XIK9-F1
#
_cell.length_a   1.000
_cell.length_b   1.000
_cell.length_c   1.000
_cell.angle_alpha   90.00
_cell.angle_beta   90.00
_cell.angle_gamma   90.00
#
_symmetry.space_group_name_H-M   'P 1'
#
loop_
_entity.id
_entity.type
_entity.pdbx_description
1 polymer ?
#
loop_
_entity_poly.entity_id
_entity_poly.type
_entity_poly.pdbx_seq_one_letter_code
_entity_poly.pdbx_strand_id
1 'polypeptide(L)'
;EDVRGLRGRQFNEDAGPMSHPIRPESYISMDNFYTATVYSKGAEVIRMYQTILTRAGFRKGMDLYFERHDGGAVTCDDFRSAMADANGVNLDQFALWYSTPG
;
A
#
# COMPACT_ATOMS: atom_id res chain seq x y z
N GLU A 1 -15.38 -2.00 -12.14
CA GLU A 1 -16.08 -2.18 -10.85
C GLU A 1 -15.32 -1.59 -9.66
N ASP A 2 -13.98 -1.63 -9.66
CA ASP A 2 -13.10 -1.16 -8.57
C ASP A 2 -13.49 0.18 -7.91
N VAL A 3 -13.60 1.26 -8.70
CA VAL A 3 -13.85 2.61 -8.15
C VAL A 3 -15.22 2.73 -7.46
N ARG A 4 -16.24 1.99 -7.94
CA ARG A 4 -17.57 1.98 -7.32
C ARG A 4 -17.54 1.23 -5.98
N GLY A 5 -16.80 0.12 -5.92
CA GLY A 5 -16.58 -0.64 -4.68
C GLY A 5 -15.83 0.19 -3.63
N LEU A 6 -14.76 0.88 -4.04
CA LEU A 6 -13.98 1.77 -3.18
C LEU A 6 -14.86 2.89 -2.59
N ARG A 7 -15.56 3.65 -3.45
CA ARG A 7 -16.42 4.76 -2.99
C ARG A 7 -17.62 4.32 -2.15
N GLY A 8 -18.15 3.12 -2.39
CA GLY A 8 -19.35 2.63 -1.70
C GLY A 8 -19.07 2.00 -0.33
N ARG A 9 -17.93 1.31 -0.17
CA ARG A 9 -17.60 0.58 1.07
C ARG A 9 -16.40 1.20 1.79
N GLN A 10 -15.30 1.38 1.08
CA GLN A 10 -14.03 1.80 1.67
C GLN A 10 -14.12 3.23 2.23
N PHE A 11 -14.79 4.16 1.55
CA PHE A 11 -14.96 5.54 2.05
C PHE A 11 -15.81 5.61 3.32
N ASN A 12 -16.81 4.73 3.46
CA ASN A 12 -17.63 4.67 4.67
C ASN A 12 -16.84 4.06 5.85
N GLU A 13 -15.95 3.09 5.58
CA GLU A 13 -15.07 2.49 6.57
C GLU A 13 -14.03 3.51 7.10
N ASP A 14 -13.37 4.24 6.20
CA ASP A 14 -12.40 5.29 6.57
C ASP A 14 -13.04 6.48 7.32
N ALA A 15 -14.32 6.76 7.09
CA ALA A 15 -15.08 7.79 7.81
C ALA A 15 -15.71 7.28 9.13
N GLY A 16 -15.55 5.99 9.45
CA GLY A 16 -16.20 5.34 10.57
C GLY A 16 -15.30 5.11 11.79
N PRO A 17 -15.85 4.55 12.89
CA PRO A 17 -15.07 4.19 14.09
C PRO A 17 -14.00 3.11 13.87
N MET A 18 -14.10 2.38 12.74
CA MET A 18 -13.13 1.37 12.32
C MET A 18 -12.07 1.94 11.36
N SER A 19 -11.97 3.27 11.23
CA SER A 19 -10.94 3.90 10.41
C SER A 19 -9.55 3.50 10.85
N HIS A 20 -8.75 2.98 9.92
CA HIS A 20 -7.38 2.55 10.16
C HIS A 20 -6.57 2.73 8.87
N PRO A 21 -5.24 2.94 8.95
CA PRO A 21 -4.41 2.98 7.75
C PRO A 21 -4.31 1.60 7.08
N ILE A 22 -3.80 1.54 5.85
CA ILE A 22 -3.60 0.27 5.12
C ILE A 22 -2.59 -0.67 5.79
N ARG A 23 -1.72 -0.13 6.64
CA ARG A 23 -0.83 -0.87 7.55
C ARG A 23 -1.27 -0.59 8.98
N PRO A 24 -2.16 -1.42 9.56
CA PRO A 24 -2.70 -1.18 10.90
C PRO A 24 -1.60 -1.10 11.96
N GLU A 25 -1.70 -0.13 12.88
CA GLU A 25 -0.73 0.04 13.97
C GLU A 25 -1.05 -0.83 15.20
N SER A 26 -2.31 -1.19 15.39
CA SER A 26 -2.75 -2.06 16.48
C SER A 26 -4.01 -2.83 16.10
N TYR A 27 -4.13 -4.05 16.63
CA TYR A 27 -5.32 -4.90 16.48
C TYR A 27 -5.47 -5.81 17.69
N ILE A 28 -6.72 -6.15 18.03
CA ILE A 28 -7.04 -7.16 19.04
C ILE A 28 -7.08 -8.55 18.40
N SER A 29 -7.70 -8.64 17.22
CA SER A 29 -7.73 -9.84 16.38
C SER A 29 -7.39 -9.46 14.95
N MET A 30 -6.48 -10.21 14.33
CA MET A 30 -6.07 -10.00 12.95
C MET A 30 -7.21 -10.24 11.95
N ASP A 31 -8.16 -11.12 12.30
CA ASP A 31 -9.30 -11.46 11.44
C ASP A 31 -10.19 -10.23 11.15
N ASN A 32 -10.18 -9.24 12.03
CA ASN A 32 -10.95 -8.01 11.85
C ASN A 32 -10.32 -7.03 10.84
N PHE A 33 -9.10 -7.30 10.35
CA PHE A 33 -8.35 -6.42 9.45
C PHE A 33 -8.28 -6.95 8.02
N TYR A 34 -9.09 -7.97 7.69
CA TYR A 34 -9.41 -8.32 6.30
C TYR A 34 -10.46 -7.36 5.74
N THR A 35 -10.09 -6.08 5.62
CA THR A 35 -11.03 -4.97 5.38
C THR A 35 -10.90 -4.35 3.99
N ALA A 36 -11.87 -3.51 3.62
CA ALA A 36 -11.83 -2.79 2.35
C ALA A 36 -10.65 -1.81 2.30
N THR A 37 -10.25 -1.24 3.43
CA THR A 37 -9.07 -0.38 3.51
C THR A 37 -7.77 -1.16 3.27
N VAL A 38 -7.56 -2.34 3.86
CA VAL A 38 -6.34 -3.13 3.60
C VAL A 38 -6.28 -3.60 2.14
N TYR A 39 -7.40 -4.07 1.57
CA TYR A 39 -7.41 -4.65 0.23
C TYR A 39 -7.62 -3.62 -0.88
N SER A 40 -8.75 -2.92 -0.89
CA SER A 40 -9.12 -2.03 -1.99
C SER A 40 -8.32 -0.72 -1.98
N LYS A 41 -8.18 -0.05 -0.83
CA LYS A 41 -7.33 1.15 -0.73
C LYS A 41 -5.85 0.78 -0.86
N GLY A 42 -5.42 -0.35 -0.28
CA GLY A 42 -4.08 -0.90 -0.50
C GLY A 42 -3.75 -1.08 -1.99
N ALA A 43 -4.66 -1.68 -2.78
CA ALA A 43 -4.47 -1.83 -4.22
C ALA A 43 -4.36 -0.49 -4.96
N GLU A 44 -5.16 0.51 -4.58
CA GLU A 44 -5.05 1.85 -5.17
C GLU A 44 -3.73 2.54 -4.79
N VAL A 45 -3.21 2.33 -3.57
CA VAL A 45 -1.86 2.78 -3.20
C VAL A 45 -0.79 2.13 -4.08
N ILE A 46 -0.90 0.82 -4.36
CA ILE A 46 -0.01 0.13 -5.31
C ILE A 46 -0.15 0.71 -6.73
N ARG A 47 -1.36 1.03 -7.17
CA ARG A 47 -1.61 1.69 -8.47
C ARG A 47 -0.98 3.09 -8.55
N MET A 48 -0.92 3.83 -7.44
CA MET A 48 -0.23 5.12 -7.40
C MET A 48 1.27 4.97 -7.64
N TYR A 49 1.95 3.94 -7.10
CA TYR A 49 3.35 3.67 -7.47
C TYR A 49 3.51 3.49 -8.98
N GLN A 50 2.66 2.67 -9.62
CA GLN A 50 2.73 2.48 -11.06
C GLN A 50 2.46 3.79 -11.83
N THR A 51 1.61 4.66 -11.30
CA THR A 51 1.30 5.96 -11.91
C THR A 51 2.50 6.92 -11.82
N ILE A 52 3.15 7.00 -10.66
CA ILE A 52 4.32 7.86 -10.43
C ILE A 52 5.56 7.34 -11.17
N LEU A 53 5.80 6.04 -11.12
CA LEU A 53 7.01 5.39 -11.63
C LEU A 53 6.89 4.94 -13.08
N THR A 54 5.71 5.06 -13.68
CA THR A 54 5.31 4.37 -14.92
C THR A 54 5.29 2.84 -14.78
N ARG A 55 4.76 2.15 -15.79
CA ARG A 55 4.77 0.68 -15.84
C ARG A 55 6.18 0.09 -15.87
N ALA A 56 7.10 0.75 -16.57
CA ALA A 56 8.48 0.27 -16.69
C ALA A 56 9.23 0.43 -15.37
N GLY A 57 9.11 1.59 -14.72
CA GLY A 57 9.75 1.84 -13.43
C GLY A 57 9.16 0.97 -12.31
N PHE A 58 7.84 0.74 -12.33
CA PHE A 58 7.20 -0.21 -11.41
C PHE A 58 7.73 -1.63 -11.60
N ARG A 59 7.87 -2.13 -12.85
CA ARG A 59 8.46 -3.46 -13.11
C ARG A 59 9.89 -3.53 -12.56
N LYS A 60 10.71 -2.52 -12.81
CA LYS A 60 12.08 -2.45 -12.29
C LYS A 60 12.12 -2.49 -10.75
N GLY A 61 11.20 -1.78 -10.09
CA GLY A 61 11.05 -1.84 -8.64
C GLY A 61 10.62 -3.22 -8.14
N MET A 62 9.71 -3.90 -8.84
CA MET A 62 9.35 -5.29 -8.54
C MET A 62 10.52 -6.26 -8.72
N ASP A 63 11.32 -6.12 -9.78
CA ASP A 63 12.52 -6.93 -10.00
C ASP A 63 13.48 -6.80 -8.82
N LEU A 64 13.78 -5.55 -8.41
CA LEU A 64 14.67 -5.27 -7.28
C LEU A 64 14.09 -5.76 -5.94
N TYR A 65 12.77 -5.63 -5.73
CA TYR A 65 12.10 -6.13 -4.53
C TYR A 65 12.26 -7.64 -4.39
N PHE A 66 12.01 -8.40 -5.45
CA PHE A 66 12.19 -9.85 -5.42
C PHE A 66 13.67 -10.25 -5.28
N GLU A 67 14.58 -9.56 -5.97
CA GLU A 67 16.03 -9.81 -5.85
C GLU A 67 16.52 -9.67 -4.40
N ARG A 68 16.04 -8.67 -3.67
CA ARG A 68 16.48 -8.38 -2.29
C ARG A 68 15.83 -9.27 -1.23
N HIS A 69 14.62 -9.75 -1.48
CA HIS A 69 13.74 -10.24 -0.42
C HIS A 69 13.14 -11.62 -0.69
N ASP A 70 13.62 -12.35 -1.71
CA ASP A 70 13.18 -13.71 -1.97
C ASP A 70 13.41 -14.62 -0.74
N GLY A 71 12.39 -15.41 -0.38
CA GLY A 71 12.37 -16.24 0.81
C GLY A 71 12.34 -15.49 2.16
N GLY A 72 12.25 -14.16 2.16
CA GLY A 72 12.27 -13.32 3.36
C GLY A 72 10.88 -12.98 3.92
N ALA A 73 10.84 -12.69 5.22
CA ALA A 73 9.73 -11.99 5.85
C ALA A 73 10.06 -10.49 5.88
N VAL A 74 9.29 -9.68 5.15
CA VAL A 74 9.57 -8.25 4.92
C VAL A 74 8.37 -7.36 5.21
N THR A 75 8.61 -6.06 5.18
CA THR A 75 7.65 -5.01 5.55
C THR A 75 7.19 -4.19 4.34
N CYS A 76 6.17 -3.34 4.55
CA CYS A 76 5.76 -2.35 3.56
C CYS A 76 6.87 -1.33 3.23
N ASP A 77 7.76 -1.05 4.19
CA ASP A 77 8.85 -0.10 4.00
C ASP A 77 9.94 -0.66 3.09
N ASP A 78 10.15 -1.97 3.09
CA ASP A 78 11.05 -2.66 2.17
C ASP A 78 10.55 -2.56 0.72
N PHE A 79 9.24 -2.76 0.51
CA PHE A 79 8.61 -2.59 -0.79
C PHE A 79 8.75 -1.15 -1.32
N ARG A 80 8.44 -0.15 -0.48
CA ARG A 80 8.61 1.27 -0.82
C ARG A 80 10.06 1.59 -1.17
N SER A 81 11.01 1.06 -0.40
CA SER A 81 12.45 1.30 -0.60
C SER A 81 12.95 0.68 -1.89
N ALA A 82 12.54 -0.54 -2.23
CA ALA A 82 12.87 -1.15 -3.52
C ALA A 82 12.31 -0.34 -4.71
N MET A 83 11.09 0.19 -4.58
CA MET A 83 10.49 1.07 -5.59
C MET A 83 11.26 2.38 -5.76
N ALA A 84 11.68 3.00 -4.65
CA ALA A 84 12.48 4.23 -4.63
C ALA A 84 13.86 4.01 -5.27
N ASP A 85 14.60 3.01 -4.78
CA ASP A 85 15.98 2.73 -5.19
C ASP A 85 16.09 2.34 -6.66
N ALA A 86 15.17 1.50 -7.14
CA ALA A 86 15.15 1.08 -8.54
C ALA A 86 14.95 2.26 -9.50
N ASN A 87 14.27 3.32 -9.07
CA ASN A 87 13.87 4.44 -9.92
C ASN A 87 14.63 5.74 -9.60
N GLY A 88 15.44 5.78 -8.55
CA GLY A 88 16.16 6.98 -8.12
C GLY A 88 15.22 8.12 -7.72
N VAL A 89 14.06 7.81 -7.13
CA VAL A 89 13.06 8.80 -6.72
C VAL A 89 12.89 8.82 -5.20
N ASN A 90 12.57 9.98 -4.63
CA ASN A 90 12.21 10.08 -3.21
C ASN A 90 10.72 9.74 -3.02
N LEU A 91 10.44 8.76 -2.16
CA LEU A 91 9.09 8.31 -1.79
C LEU A 91 8.82 8.44 -0.28
N ASP A 92 9.51 9.35 0.42
CA ASP A 92 9.37 9.52 1.87
C ASP A 92 8.01 10.10 2.23
N GLN A 93 7.54 11.11 1.49
CA GLN A 93 6.19 11.63 1.67
C GLN A 93 5.12 10.59 1.31
N PHE A 94 5.42 9.69 0.37
CA PHE A 94 4.50 8.62 -0.02
C PHE A 94 4.27 7.61 1.12
N ALA A 95 5.21 7.47 2.06
CA ALA A 95 5.05 6.61 3.23
C ALA A 95 3.84 6.98 4.10
N LEU A 96 3.37 8.24 4.04
CA LEU A 96 2.18 8.69 4.78
C LEU A 96 0.92 7.91 4.42
N TRP A 97 0.82 7.34 3.21
CA TRP A 97 -0.30 6.48 2.83
C TRP A 97 -0.39 5.18 3.65
N TYR A 98 0.72 4.76 4.26
CA TYR A 98 0.78 3.56 5.10
C TYR A 98 0.48 3.83 6.58
N SER A 99 0.57 5.08 7.03
CA SER A 99 0.41 5.44 8.45
C SER A 99 -0.78 6.37 8.72
N THR A 100 -1.36 6.98 7.68
CA THR A 100 -2.44 7.95 7.84
C THR A 100 -3.79 7.31 7.46
N PRO A 101 -4.73 7.16 8.41
CA PRO A 101 -6.11 6.79 8.10
C PRO A 101 -6.86 7.96 7.44
N GLY A 102 -8.03 7.68 6.86
CA GLY A 102 -8.90 8.68 6.25
C GLY A 102 -8.99 8.65 4.73
#